data_AF-A0A3N4J821-F1
#
_entry.id   AF-A0A3N4J821-F1
#
_cell.length_a   1.000
_cell.length_b   1.000
_cell.length_c   1.000
_cell.angle_alpha   90.00
_cell.angle_beta   90.00
_cell.angle_gamma   90.00
#
_symmetry.space_group_name_H-M   'P 1'
#
loop_
_entity.id
_entity.type
_entity.pdbx_description
1 polymer ?
#
loop_
_entity_poly.entity_id
_entity_poly.type
_entity_poly.pdbx_seq_one_letter_code
_entity_poly.pdbx_strand_id
1 'polypeptide(L)'
;MPESDRKAQIIRMIQQLANGQEELRDQVGELQNQWVFPILVWCRSRTYSLTRQQRLPMMLYNTSASNHAPLRYPAGVPINNLPATRNELKTFTGPQLQVAAEALGLPALPHNALAGQRRVQIAEHLGTSV
;
A
#
# COMPACT_ATOMS: atom_id res chain seq x y z
N MET A 1 -46.85 7.30 -44.17
CA MET A 1 -45.42 7.23 -43.85
C MET A 1 -44.89 5.91 -44.38
N PRO A 2 -43.93 5.91 -45.31
CA PRO A 2 -43.46 4.69 -45.96
C PRO A 2 -42.67 3.83 -44.97
N GLU A 3 -42.81 2.51 -45.10
CA GLU A 3 -42.24 1.51 -44.19
C GLU A 3 -40.69 1.59 -44.07
N SER A 4 -40.04 2.15 -45.10
CA SER A 4 -38.60 2.44 -45.14
C SER A 4 -38.17 3.44 -44.06
N ASP A 5 -38.96 4.47 -43.82
CA ASP A 5 -38.61 5.56 -42.90
C ASP A 5 -38.72 5.09 -41.45
N ARG A 6 -39.70 4.21 -41.18
CA ARG A 6 -39.88 3.58 -39.86
C ARG A 6 -38.72 2.64 -39.53
N LYS A 7 -38.25 1.86 -40.51
CA LYS A 7 -37.08 0.97 -40.35
C LYS A 7 -35.80 1.77 -40.12
N ALA A 8 -35.59 2.83 -40.89
CA ALA A 8 -34.44 3.72 -40.72
C ALA A 8 -34.44 4.43 -39.35
N GLN A 9 -35.61 4.81 -38.85
CA GLN A 9 -35.76 5.43 -37.53
C GLN A 9 -35.41 4.45 -36.39
N ILE A 10 -35.86 3.20 -36.48
CA ILE A 10 -35.57 2.15 -35.49
C ILE A 10 -34.06 1.85 -35.46
N ILE A 11 -33.42 1.75 -36.64
CA ILE A 11 -31.97 1.52 -36.74
C ILE A 11 -31.17 2.64 -36.06
N ARG A 12 -31.55 3.91 -36.28
CA ARG A 12 -30.90 5.05 -35.63
C ARG A 12 -31.04 5.03 -34.11
N MET A 13 -32.22 4.66 -33.60
CA MET A 13 -32.42 4.55 -32.15
C MET A 13 -31.56 3.45 -31.53
N ILE A 14 -31.45 2.30 -32.19
CA ILE A 14 -30.61 1.19 -31.70
C ILE A 14 -29.13 1.58 -31.70
N GLN A 15 -28.66 2.29 -32.72
CA GLN A 15 -27.28 2.78 -32.78
C GLN A 15 -26.98 3.85 -31.72
N GLN A 16 -27.91 4.77 -31.45
CA GLN A 16 -27.73 5.72 -30.36
C GLN A 16 -27.66 5.04 -29.00
N LEU A 17 -28.49 4.02 -28.77
CA LEU A 17 -28.47 3.26 -27.52
C LEU A 17 -27.17 2.44 -27.36
N ALA A 18 -26.67 1.85 -28.45
CA ALA A 18 -25.42 1.11 -28.46
C ALA A 18 -24.21 2.01 -28.15
N ASN A 19 -24.13 3.17 -28.80
CA ASN A 19 -23.04 4.12 -28.57
C ASN A 19 -23.04 4.66 -27.13
N GLY A 20 -24.21 4.95 -26.57
CA GLY A 20 -24.33 5.36 -25.16
C GLY A 20 -23.94 4.26 -24.18
N GLN A 21 -24.18 2.98 -24.52
CA GLN A 21 -23.73 1.84 -23.70
C GLN A 21 -22.21 1.67 -23.72
N GLU A 22 -21.57 1.92 -24.85
CA GLU A 22 -20.11 1.82 -24.99
C GLU A 22 -19.40 2.93 -24.20
N GLU A 23 -19.88 4.16 -24.29
CA GLU A 23 -19.34 5.30 -23.54
C GLU A 23 -19.45 5.12 -22.01
N LEU A 24 -20.57 4.55 -21.53
CA LEU A 24 -20.73 4.22 -20.11
C LEU A 24 -19.79 3.09 -19.66
N ARG A 25 -19.48 2.12 -20.52
CA ARG A 25 -18.54 1.06 -20.18
C ARG A 25 -17.12 1.61 -20.04
N ASP A 26 -16.73 2.52 -20.92
CA ASP A 26 -15.42 3.16 -20.86
C ASP A 26 -15.28 4.03 -19.61
N GLN A 27 -16.29 4.83 -19.28
CA GLN A 27 -16.31 5.64 -18.04
C GLN A 27 -16.24 4.75 -16.78
N VAL A 28 -16.94 3.61 -16.77
CA VAL A 28 -16.85 2.64 -15.66
C VAL A 28 -15.46 2.02 -15.59
N GLY A 29 -14.82 1.73 -16.73
CA GLY A 29 -13.43 1.26 -16.79
C GLY A 29 -12.43 2.27 -16.23
N GLU A 30 -12.60 3.55 -16.56
CA GLU A 30 -11.78 4.64 -16.01
C GLU A 30 -11.98 4.82 -14.52
N LEU A 31 -13.22 4.81 -14.04
CA LEU A 31 -13.53 4.90 -12.61
C LEU A 31 -13.00 3.69 -11.84
N GLN A 32 -13.10 2.49 -12.41
CA GLN A 32 -12.49 1.31 -11.82
C GLN A 32 -10.97 1.50 -11.68
N ASN A 33 -10.27 1.93 -12.72
CA ASN A 33 -8.82 2.15 -12.62
C ASN A 33 -8.45 3.29 -11.66
N GLN A 34 -9.24 4.36 -11.62
CA GLN A 34 -9.01 5.52 -10.77
C GLN A 34 -9.18 5.21 -9.28
N TRP A 35 -10.12 4.35 -8.91
CA TRP A 35 -10.47 4.10 -7.50
C TRP A 35 -10.05 2.73 -6.97
N VAL A 36 -9.96 1.70 -7.82
CA VAL A 36 -9.57 0.34 -7.38
C VAL A 36 -8.12 0.30 -6.94
N PHE A 37 -7.19 0.97 -7.65
CA PHE A 37 -5.79 1.00 -7.25
C PHE A 37 -5.57 1.72 -5.91
N PRO A 38 -6.07 2.95 -5.70
CA PRO A 38 -5.92 3.64 -4.41
C PRO A 38 -6.60 2.91 -3.26
N ILE A 39 -7.78 2.31 -3.47
CA ILE A 39 -8.48 1.56 -2.41
C ILE A 39 -7.74 0.28 -2.07
N LEU A 40 -7.24 -0.49 -3.05
CA LEU A 40 -6.47 -1.70 -2.78
C LEU A 40 -5.14 -1.38 -2.09
N VAL A 41 -4.45 -0.31 -2.51
CA VAL A 41 -3.22 0.17 -1.85
C VAL A 41 -3.52 0.64 -0.43
N TRP A 42 -4.58 1.42 -0.23
CA TRP A 42 -4.99 1.94 1.08
C TRP A 42 -5.47 0.83 2.03
N CYS A 43 -6.25 -0.13 1.55
CA CYS A 43 -6.67 -1.30 2.32
C CYS A 43 -5.47 -2.17 2.69
N ARG A 44 -4.50 -2.36 1.79
CA ARG A 44 -3.25 -3.08 2.08
C ARG A 44 -2.41 -2.37 3.14
N SER A 45 -2.40 -1.04 3.18
CA SER A 45 -1.75 -0.28 4.26
C SER A 45 -2.54 -0.32 5.58
N ARG A 46 -3.87 -0.37 5.53
CA ARG A 46 -4.74 -0.42 6.73
C ARG A 46 -4.75 -1.78 7.42
N THR A 47 -4.54 -2.87 6.69
CA THR A 47 -4.57 -4.25 7.24
C THR A 47 -3.45 -4.56 8.24
N TYR A 48 -2.43 -3.70 8.36
CA TYR A 48 -1.30 -3.90 9.29
C TYR A 48 -1.22 -2.87 10.42
N SER A 49 -2.32 -2.14 10.69
CA SER A 49 -2.39 -1.28 11.88
C SER A 49 -2.55 -2.10 13.16
N LEU A 50 -1.57 -2.94 13.47
CA LEU A 50 -1.50 -3.64 14.75
C LEU A 50 -1.40 -2.61 15.87
N THR A 51 -2.34 -2.72 16.81
CA THR A 51 -2.31 -1.90 18.02
C THR A 51 -1.00 -2.12 18.75
N ARG A 52 -0.54 -1.13 19.50
CA ARG A 52 0.69 -1.26 20.30
C ARG A 52 0.65 -2.50 21.19
N GLN A 53 -0.52 -2.83 21.76
CA GLN A 53 -0.72 -4.04 22.57
C GLN A 53 -0.46 -5.34 21.80
N GLN A 54 -0.93 -5.44 20.56
CA GLN A 54 -0.70 -6.64 19.74
C GLN A 54 0.78 -6.77 19.30
N ARG A 55 1.52 -5.65 19.23
CA ARG A 55 2.96 -5.65 18.93
C ARG A 55 3.84 -5.91 20.14
N LEU A 56 3.33 -5.81 21.37
CA LEU A 56 4.13 -5.95 22.60
C LEU A 56 4.97 -7.24 22.65
N PRO A 57 4.44 -8.44 22.37
CA PRO A 57 5.24 -9.66 22.45
C PRO A 57 6.45 -9.64 21.50
N MET A 58 6.25 -9.14 20.29
CA MET A 58 7.32 -8.95 19.30
C MET A 58 8.33 -7.90 19.76
N MET A 59 7.86 -6.74 20.23
CA MET A 59 8.74 -5.67 20.70
C MET A 59 9.59 -6.11 21.88
N LEU A 60 9.02 -6.83 22.85
CA LEU A 60 9.75 -7.37 24.00
C LEU A 60 10.84 -8.34 23.57
N TYR A 61 10.52 -9.26 22.65
CA TYR A 61 11.52 -10.16 22.08
C TYR A 61 12.65 -9.38 21.41
N ASN A 62 12.32 -8.50 20.47
CA ASN A 62 13.28 -7.70 19.71
C ASN A 62 14.14 -6.79 20.60
N THR A 63 13.58 -6.31 21.72
CA THR A 63 14.29 -5.47 22.69
C THR A 63 15.33 -6.30 23.44
N SER A 64 14.94 -7.49 23.91
CA SER A 64 15.84 -8.42 24.63
C SER A 64 16.90 -9.09 23.76
N ALA A 65 16.68 -9.11 22.44
CA ALA A 65 17.55 -9.77 21.48
C ALA A 65 18.89 -9.04 21.30
N SER A 66 19.95 -9.81 21.07
CA SER A 66 21.28 -9.30 20.71
C SER A 66 21.24 -8.53 19.37
N ASN A 67 22.23 -7.66 19.14
CA ASN A 67 22.35 -6.88 17.89
C ASN A 67 22.41 -7.76 16.62
N HIS A 68 22.85 -9.02 16.76
CA HIS A 68 22.99 -9.99 15.66
C HIS A 68 21.86 -11.02 15.60
N ALA A 69 20.97 -11.02 16.58
CA ALA A 69 19.85 -11.94 16.58
C ALA A 69 18.81 -11.53 15.51
N PRO A 70 18.11 -12.51 14.90
CA PRO A 70 17.06 -12.22 13.94
C PRO A 70 15.93 -11.37 14.54
N LEU A 71 15.52 -10.33 13.82
CA LEU A 71 14.36 -9.52 14.20
C LEU A 71 13.05 -10.27 13.88
N ARG A 72 12.08 -10.15 14.78
CA ARG A 72 10.70 -10.59 14.54
C ARG A 72 9.88 -9.45 13.97
N TYR A 73 8.95 -9.82 13.10
CA TYR A 73 8.10 -8.90 12.37
C TYR A 73 6.62 -9.21 12.61
N PRO A 74 5.74 -8.21 12.40
CA PRO A 74 4.31 -8.43 12.34
C PRO A 74 3.93 -9.49 11.30
N ALA A 75 2.87 -10.26 11.58
CA ALA A 75 2.37 -11.25 10.64
C ALA A 75 1.92 -10.60 9.33
N GLY A 76 2.26 -11.22 8.20
CA GLY A 76 1.86 -10.79 6.87
C GLY A 76 2.69 -9.63 6.29
N VAL A 77 3.73 -9.17 6.97
CA VAL A 77 4.68 -8.18 6.44
C VAL A 77 5.73 -8.88 5.55
N PRO A 78 5.99 -8.38 4.33
CA PRO A 78 7.05 -8.93 3.48
C PRO A 78 8.44 -8.62 4.05
N ILE A 79 9.23 -9.67 4.28
CA ILE A 79 10.51 -9.57 5.02
C ILE A 79 11.69 -9.22 4.08
N ASN A 80 11.55 -9.38 2.77
CA ASN A 80 12.65 -9.28 1.79
C ASN A 80 13.41 -7.94 1.81
N ASN A 81 12.74 -6.86 2.22
CA ASN A 81 13.31 -5.50 2.25
C ASN A 81 13.43 -4.96 3.69
N LEU A 82 13.37 -5.85 4.69
CA LEU A 82 13.48 -5.51 6.09
C LEU A 82 14.81 -5.98 6.65
N PRO A 83 15.38 -5.27 7.63
CA PRO A 83 16.66 -5.65 8.20
C PRO A 83 16.54 -7.01 8.90
N ALA A 84 17.36 -7.99 8.57
CA ALA A 84 17.36 -9.27 9.28
C ALA A 84 17.78 -9.09 10.76
N THR A 85 18.65 -8.11 11.04
CA THR A 85 19.20 -7.85 12.39
C THR A 85 19.19 -6.37 12.77
N ARG A 86 19.32 -6.08 14.08
CA ARG A 86 19.42 -4.69 14.56
C ARG A 86 20.65 -3.98 14.01
N ASN A 87 21.78 -4.68 13.84
CA ASN A 87 22.98 -4.08 13.27
C ASN A 87 22.79 -3.67 11.81
N GLU A 88 22.05 -4.48 11.05
CA GLU A 88 21.73 -4.18 9.65
C GLU A 88 20.81 -2.95 9.51
N LEU A 89 19.88 -2.74 10.44
CA LEU A 89 19.07 -1.52 10.48
C LEU A 89 19.96 -0.25 10.61
N LYS A 90 21.11 -0.34 11.30
CA LYS A 90 22.06 0.78 11.43
C LYS A 90 22.77 1.10 10.12
N THR A 91 22.98 0.10 9.26
CA THR A 91 23.69 0.26 7.99
C THR A 91 22.78 0.59 6.80
N PHE A 92 21.46 0.45 6.95
CA PHE A 92 20.50 0.81 5.90
C PHE A 92 20.66 2.28 5.45
N THR A 93 20.66 2.45 4.13
CA THR A 93 20.66 3.74 3.42
C THR A 93 19.27 4.40 3.43
N GLY A 94 19.20 5.69 3.11
CA GLY A 94 17.92 6.43 3.01
C GLY A 94 16.85 5.72 2.17
N PRO A 95 17.15 5.28 0.93
CA PRO A 95 16.21 4.53 0.10
C PRO A 95 15.76 3.21 0.73
N GLN A 96 16.67 2.46 1.35
CA GLN A 96 16.33 1.19 2.02
C GLN A 96 15.42 1.41 3.23
N LEU A 97 15.68 2.47 4.01
CA LEU A 97 14.82 2.86 5.14
C LEU A 97 13.42 3.26 4.68
N GLN A 98 13.29 3.90 3.52
CA GLN A 98 12.00 4.27 2.96
C GLN A 98 11.20 3.03 2.54
N VAL A 99 11.81 2.09 1.82
CA VAL A 99 11.17 0.82 1.44
C VAL A 99 10.78 0.01 2.66
N ALA A 100 11.64 -0.06 3.68
CA ALA A 100 11.33 -0.76 4.94
C ALA A 100 10.16 -0.11 5.69
N ALA A 101 10.09 1.21 5.71
CA ALA A 101 8.99 1.94 6.33
C ALA A 101 7.66 1.72 5.61
N GLU A 102 7.67 1.69 4.28
CA GLU A 102 6.49 1.36 3.48
C GLU A 102 6.02 -0.07 3.70
N ALA A 103 6.94 -1.03 3.76
CA ALA A 103 6.62 -2.43 4.06
C ALA A 103 5.99 -2.61 5.45
N LEU A 104 6.40 -1.78 6.43
CA LEU A 104 5.85 -1.75 7.79
C LEU A 104 4.58 -0.88 7.93
N GLY A 105 4.13 -0.21 6.85
CA GLY A 105 2.98 0.69 6.90
C GLY A 105 3.19 1.90 7.80
N LEU A 106 4.43 2.38 7.95
CA LEU A 106 4.76 3.52 8.79
C LEU A 106 4.33 4.84 8.13
N PRO A 107 3.93 5.85 8.93
CA PRO A 107 3.56 7.14 8.39
C PRO A 107 4.75 7.82 7.71
N ALA A 108 4.46 8.52 6.61
CA ALA A 108 5.46 9.31 5.90
C ALA A 108 6.05 10.39 6.84
N LEU A 109 7.36 10.60 6.75
CA LEU A 109 8.04 11.70 7.42
C LEU A 109 8.09 12.92 6.48
N PRO A 110 8.37 14.12 7.02
CA PRO A 110 8.59 15.32 6.22
C PRO A 110 9.65 15.11 5.14
N HIS A 111 9.55 15.82 4.02
CA HIS A 111 10.44 15.65 2.86
C HIS A 111 11.93 15.91 3.18
N ASN A 112 12.20 16.69 4.24
CA ASN A 112 13.54 16.99 4.75
C ASN A 112 13.98 16.07 5.90
N ALA A 113 13.24 14.99 6.17
CA ALA A 113 13.56 14.10 7.27
C ALA A 113 14.86 13.35 7.00
N LEU A 114 15.72 13.31 8.02
CA LEU A 114 17.01 12.65 7.94
C LEU A 114 16.84 11.13 7.99
N ALA A 115 17.74 10.38 7.35
CA ALA A 115 17.79 8.92 7.44
C ALA A 115 17.78 8.43 8.90
N GLY A 116 18.45 9.16 9.81
CA GLY A 116 18.42 8.86 11.24
C GLY A 116 17.02 8.88 11.85
N GLN A 117 16.17 9.85 11.48
CA GLN A 117 14.79 9.94 11.99
C GLN A 117 13.94 8.77 11.49
N ARG A 118 14.09 8.39 10.22
CA ARG A 118 13.40 7.23 9.66
C ARG A 118 13.83 5.94 10.35
N ARG A 119 15.12 5.82 10.64
CA ARG A 119 15.69 4.67 11.34
C ARG A 119 15.14 4.55 12.77
N VAL A 120 15.03 5.67 13.50
CA VAL A 120 14.40 5.71 14.83
C VAL A 120 12.94 5.27 14.76
N GLN A 121 12.17 5.77 13.79
CA GLN A 121 10.76 5.41 13.62
C GLN A 121 10.58 3.89 13.39
N ILE A 122 11.43 3.27 12.57
CA ILE A 122 11.43 1.82 12.34
C ILE A 122 11.82 1.08 13.62
N ALA A 123 12.87 1.53 14.31
CA ALA A 123 13.34 0.89 15.54
C ALA A 123 12.27 0.90 16.63
N GLU A 124 11.62 2.04 16.85
CA GLU A 124 10.50 2.17 17.80
C GLU A 124 9.32 1.27 17.43
N HIS A 125 8.99 1.16 16.14
CA HIS A 125 7.90 0.29 15.71
C HIS A 125 8.20 -1.19 15.99
N LEU A 126 9.45 -1.61 15.81
CA LEU A 126 9.91 -2.99 16.00
C LEU A 126 10.29 -3.31 17.45
N GLY A 127 10.42 -2.31 18.33
CA GLY A 127 10.93 -2.50 19.68
C GLY A 127 12.43 -2.79 19.69
N THR A 128 13.22 -2.00 18.97
CA THR A 128 14.68 -2.07 18.96
C THR A 128 15.28 -0.70 19.23
N SER A 129 16.60 -0.64 19.42
CA SER A 129 17.36 0.60 19.51
C SER A 129 18.34 0.71 18.34
N VAL A 130 18.62 1.94 17.90
CA VAL A 130 19.55 2.24 16.81
C VAL A 130 20.80 2.95 17.29
#